data_AF-A0A5C6CG66-F1
#
_entry.id   AF-A0A5C6CG66-F1
#
_cell.length_a   1.000
_cell.length_b   1.000
_cell.length_c   1.000
_cell.angle_alpha   90.00
_cell.angle_beta   90.00
_cell.angle_gamma   90.00
#
_symmetry.space_group_name_H-M   'P 1'
#
loop_
_entity.id
_entity.type
_entity.pdbx_description
1 polymer ?
#
loop_
_entity_poly.entity_id
_entity_poly.type
_entity_poly.pdbx_seq_one_letter_code
_entity_poly.pdbx_strand_id
1 'polypeptide(L)'
;MKLSFFPSVAQRTDAAGARAPLGRILPLVTLASTLLFAVGCGDSGPPRAAVQGNVSWNGAPVDAGTISFIPDAGPAATAEIVAGKYALAKEEGAIFATHTVQIFGIKNLGSVEAGPPHPPGTMIDATEQYIPAKFNNATTLTVEIKDGDNQHDFDLKK
;
A
#
# COMPACT_ATOMS: atom_id res chain seq x y z
N MET A 1 48.48 -6.73 -54.02
CA MET A 1 48.23 -8.11 -54.47
C MET A 1 46.76 -8.42 -54.15
N LYS A 2 45.73 -8.03 -54.90
CA LYS A 2 45.43 -7.97 -56.35
C LYS A 2 45.38 -9.35 -57.01
N LEU A 3 44.17 -9.92 -57.08
CA LEU A 3 43.64 -11.00 -57.94
C LEU A 3 42.11 -10.78 -57.86
N SER A 4 41.38 -10.18 -58.81
CA SER A 4 41.18 -10.50 -60.24
C SER A 4 40.75 -11.95 -60.45
N PHE A 5 39.46 -12.22 -60.69
CA PHE A 5 38.94 -12.67 -61.99
C PHE A 5 37.41 -12.89 -62.00
N PHE A 6 36.83 -12.47 -63.14
CA PHE A 6 35.46 -12.46 -63.67
C PHE A 6 34.89 -13.87 -64.02
N PRO A 7 33.77 -14.06 -64.79
CA PRO A 7 32.58 -13.24 -65.14
C PRO A 7 31.26 -14.04 -64.90
N SER A 8 30.05 -13.62 -65.31
CA SER A 8 29.40 -14.06 -66.57
C SER A 8 27.90 -14.28 -66.27
N VAL A 9 26.93 -13.49 -66.78
CA VAL A 9 26.12 -13.74 -68.00
C VAL A 9 24.62 -13.90 -67.68
N ALA A 10 23.81 -13.34 -68.58
CA ALA A 10 22.39 -13.59 -68.91
C ALA A 10 21.33 -13.34 -67.82
N GLN A 11 20.44 -12.34 -67.96
CA GLN A 11 19.31 -12.22 -68.91
C GLN A 11 18.26 -13.33 -68.83
N ARG A 12 16.99 -12.88 -68.87
CA ARG A 12 15.75 -13.62 -69.19
C ARG A 12 15.27 -14.54 -68.05
N THR A 13 14.00 -14.63 -67.69
CA THR A 13 12.74 -14.22 -68.33
C THR A 13 11.66 -14.39 -67.26
N ASP A 14 10.59 -13.62 -67.43
CA ASP A 14 9.28 -13.84 -66.82
C ASP A 14 8.84 -15.31 -66.80
N ALA A 15 8.16 -15.70 -65.72
CA ALA A 15 6.97 -16.53 -65.83
C ALA A 15 6.10 -16.35 -64.59
N ALA A 16 5.04 -15.58 -64.79
CA ALA A 16 3.88 -15.54 -63.93
C ALA A 16 3.18 -16.92 -63.88
N GLY A 17 2.43 -17.12 -62.79
CA GLY A 17 1.20 -17.90 -62.86
C GLY A 17 1.23 -19.23 -62.11
N ALA A 18 0.52 -19.24 -60.99
CA ALA A 18 -0.82 -19.85 -60.91
C ALA A 18 -1.01 -20.71 -59.65
N ARG A 19 -2.05 -20.30 -58.91
CA ARG A 19 -3.10 -21.14 -58.31
C ARG A 19 -2.71 -22.06 -57.15
N ALA A 20 -3.22 -21.67 -55.99
CA ALA A 20 -3.37 -22.50 -54.80
C ALA A 20 -4.19 -23.78 -55.07
N PRO A 21 -3.98 -24.80 -54.23
CA PRO A 21 -5.10 -25.60 -53.72
C PRO A 21 -5.13 -25.60 -52.18
N LEU A 22 -6.34 -25.47 -51.65
CA LEU A 22 -6.69 -25.75 -50.25
C LEU A 22 -6.27 -27.18 -49.88
N GLY A 23 -5.43 -27.33 -48.85
CA GLY A 23 -5.08 -28.62 -48.25
C GLY A 23 -4.75 -28.45 -46.77
N ARG A 24 -5.69 -28.86 -45.90
CA ARG A 24 -5.56 -28.94 -44.43
C ARG A 24 -4.46 -29.91 -44.03
N ILE A 25 -3.55 -29.58 -43.09
CA ILE A 25 -3.29 -30.26 -41.79
C ILE A 25 -2.29 -29.47 -40.90
N LEU A 26 -2.59 -29.41 -39.59
CA LEU A 26 -1.98 -28.74 -38.40
C LEU A 26 -0.53 -29.22 -38.04
N PRO A 27 0.13 -28.79 -36.93
CA PRO A 27 0.42 -27.45 -36.36
C PRO A 27 1.86 -27.36 -35.75
N LEU A 28 2.75 -26.37 -35.98
CA LEU A 28 3.89 -26.18 -35.05
C LEU A 28 4.72 -24.91 -35.31
N VAL A 29 5.14 -24.25 -34.22
CA VAL A 29 6.22 -23.24 -34.13
C VAL A 29 5.84 -21.88 -34.74
N THR A 30 5.60 -20.78 -34.00
CA THR A 30 6.36 -20.21 -32.87
C THR A 30 5.43 -19.32 -32.04
N LEU A 31 4.73 -19.91 -31.07
CA LEU A 31 4.21 -19.22 -29.89
C LEU A 31 5.36 -19.17 -28.88
N ALA A 32 5.86 -17.98 -28.54
CA ALA A 32 6.54 -17.62 -27.28
C ALA A 32 7.55 -16.47 -27.49
N SER A 33 7.07 -15.23 -27.46
CA SER A 33 7.89 -14.13 -26.91
C SER A 33 7.30 -13.80 -25.56
N THR A 34 7.72 -14.63 -24.61
CA THR A 34 7.30 -14.70 -23.22
C THR A 34 7.67 -13.43 -22.46
N LEU A 35 6.66 -12.63 -22.17
CA LEU A 35 6.33 -12.09 -20.84
C LEU A 35 7.35 -12.38 -19.71
N LEU A 36 8.37 -11.54 -19.52
CA LEU A 36 9.36 -11.60 -18.43
C LEU A 36 9.90 -10.15 -18.28
N PHE A 37 9.71 -9.36 -17.22
CA PHE A 37 9.53 -9.64 -15.81
C PHE A 37 8.71 -8.50 -15.16
N ALA A 38 7.48 -8.80 -14.71
CA ALA A 38 6.94 -8.07 -13.57
C ALA A 38 7.51 -8.73 -12.32
N VAL A 39 8.70 -8.30 -11.89
CA VAL A 39 9.16 -8.61 -10.53
C VAL A 39 8.27 -7.78 -9.61
N GLY A 40 7.14 -8.37 -9.20
CA GLY A 40 6.33 -7.85 -8.13
C GLY A 40 7.22 -7.66 -6.92
N CYS A 41 7.09 -6.50 -6.27
CA CYS A 41 7.70 -6.20 -4.98
C CYS A 41 7.13 -7.22 -3.98
N GLY A 42 7.84 -8.34 -3.80
CA GLY A 42 7.42 -9.40 -2.90
C GLY A 42 7.55 -8.96 -1.45
N ASP A 43 6.61 -9.41 -0.62
CA ASP A 43 6.55 -9.32 0.85
C ASP A 43 7.86 -9.76 1.53
N SER A 44 8.89 -8.95 1.41
CA SER A 44 10.22 -9.17 1.99
C SER A 44 10.37 -8.50 3.35
N GLY A 45 9.26 -8.01 3.92
CA GLY A 45 9.21 -7.43 5.26
C GLY A 45 8.95 -8.48 6.35
N PRO A 46 9.11 -8.09 7.63
CA PRO A 46 8.66 -8.91 8.76
C PRO A 46 7.19 -9.29 8.60
N PRO A 47 6.78 -10.47 9.09
CA PRO A 47 5.39 -10.89 9.01
C PRO A 47 4.49 -9.89 9.74
N ARG A 48 3.36 -9.56 9.09
CA ARG A 48 2.35 -8.61 9.57
C ARG A 48 1.03 -9.32 9.84
N ALA A 49 0.23 -8.76 10.74
CA ALA A 49 -1.14 -9.17 11.01
C ALA A 49 -2.11 -8.02 10.79
N ALA A 50 -3.34 -8.37 10.40
CA ALA A 50 -4.46 -7.43 10.48
C ALA A 50 -4.75 -7.11 11.96
N VAL A 51 -5.08 -5.85 12.25
CA VAL A 51 -5.38 -5.39 13.62
C VAL A 51 -6.63 -4.54 13.59
N GLN A 52 -7.55 -4.77 14.51
CA GLN A 52 -8.79 -4.00 14.61
C GLN A 52 -9.21 -3.79 16.06
N GLY A 53 -10.17 -2.90 16.28
CA GLY A 53 -10.76 -2.71 17.59
C GLY A 53 -11.56 -1.44 17.71
N ASN A 54 -11.97 -1.18 18.95
CA ASN A 54 -12.72 -0.01 19.34
C ASN A 54 -11.92 0.85 20.33
N VAL A 55 -12.13 2.16 20.29
CA VAL A 55 -11.53 3.14 21.20
C VAL A 55 -12.64 4.00 21.78
N SER A 56 -12.69 4.06 23.10
CA SER A 56 -13.61 4.92 23.84
C SER A 56 -12.85 5.84 24.81
N TRP A 57 -13.40 7.02 25.07
CA TRP A 57 -12.93 7.99 26.06
C TRP A 57 -14.06 8.32 27.02
N ASN A 58 -13.87 8.03 28.32
CA ASN A 58 -14.87 8.22 29.37
C ASN A 58 -16.24 7.60 29.02
N GLY A 59 -16.24 6.44 28.36
CA GLY A 59 -17.45 5.71 27.98
C GLY A 59 -18.13 6.18 26.70
N ALA A 60 -17.60 7.21 26.02
CA ALA A 60 -18.05 7.63 24.69
C ALA A 60 -17.05 7.17 23.61
N PRO A 61 -17.49 6.73 22.42
CA PRO A 61 -16.59 6.46 21.30
C PRO A 61 -15.70 7.66 20.96
N VAL A 62 -14.45 7.41 20.57
CA VAL A 62 -13.59 8.47 20.00
C VAL A 62 -14.04 8.73 18.56
N ASP A 63 -14.73 9.85 18.32
CA ASP A 63 -15.37 10.12 17.02
C ASP A 63 -14.38 10.21 15.85
N ALA A 64 -13.24 10.89 16.08
CA ALA A 64 -12.16 11.03 15.09
C ALA A 64 -10.80 10.99 15.80
N GLY A 65 -9.80 10.41 15.16
CA GLY A 65 -8.47 10.32 15.74
C GLY A 65 -7.53 9.37 15.00
N THR A 66 -6.43 9.01 15.64
CA THR A 66 -5.49 8.02 15.12
C THR A 66 -5.01 7.11 16.24
N ILE A 67 -4.72 5.86 15.87
CA ILE A 67 -4.07 4.88 16.74
C ILE A 67 -2.82 4.35 16.04
N SER A 68 -1.70 4.36 16.75
CA SER A 68 -0.41 3.89 16.25
C SER A 68 0.11 2.75 17.12
N PHE A 69 0.54 1.68 16.45
CA PHE A 69 1.21 0.51 17.03
C PHE A 69 2.70 0.62 16.73
N ILE A 70 3.51 0.91 17.75
CA ILE A 70 4.94 1.21 17.60
C ILE A 70 5.77 0.09 18.25
N PRO A 71 6.47 -0.75 17.47
CA PRO A 71 7.34 -1.77 18.03
C PRO A 71 8.67 -1.16 18.47
N ASP A 72 9.43 -1.86 19.31
CA ASP A 72 10.79 -1.45 19.68
C ASP A 72 11.74 -1.43 18.47
N ALA A 73 11.51 -2.33 17.51
CA ALA A 73 12.26 -2.42 16.26
C ALA A 73 11.32 -2.73 15.09
N GLY A 74 11.42 -1.95 14.02
CA GLY A 74 10.62 -2.13 12.80
C GLY A 74 9.65 -0.98 12.53
N PRO A 75 8.82 -1.09 11.47
CA PRO A 75 7.89 -0.05 11.10
C PRO A 75 6.71 0.03 12.06
N ALA A 76 6.30 1.26 12.40
CA ALA A 76 5.02 1.50 13.05
C ALA A 76 3.86 1.29 12.05
N ALA A 77 2.71 0.88 12.57
CA ALA A 77 1.47 0.81 11.81
C ALA A 77 0.45 1.78 12.43
N THR A 78 -0.23 2.59 11.62
CA THR A 78 -1.15 3.61 12.11
C THR A 78 -2.47 3.52 11.37
N ALA A 79 -3.58 3.48 12.11
CA ALA A 79 -4.93 3.57 11.57
C ALA A 79 -5.62 4.84 12.02
N GLU A 80 -6.55 5.31 11.18
CA GLU A 80 -7.55 6.29 11.57
C GLU A 80 -8.57 5.65 12.51
N ILE A 81 -9.05 6.45 13.46
CA ILE A 81 -10.20 6.12 14.31
C ILE A 81 -11.39 6.89 13.76
N VAL A 82 -12.46 6.17 13.41
CA VAL A 82 -13.72 6.75 12.93
C VAL A 82 -14.87 6.17 13.73
N ALA A 83 -15.64 7.03 14.40
CA ALA A 83 -16.76 6.63 15.27
C ALA A 83 -16.37 5.54 16.28
N GLY A 84 -15.19 5.71 16.88
CA GLY A 84 -14.60 4.80 17.85
C GLY A 84 -14.04 3.52 17.29
N LYS A 85 -13.95 3.33 15.96
CA LYS A 85 -13.44 2.09 15.35
C LYS A 85 -12.16 2.35 14.59
N TYR A 86 -11.26 1.38 14.62
CA TYR A 86 -10.07 1.37 13.77
C TYR A 86 -9.85 -0.03 13.19
N ALA A 87 -9.21 -0.09 12.02
CA ALA A 87 -8.82 -1.34 11.39
C ALA A 87 -7.62 -1.14 10.47
N LEU A 88 -6.72 -2.12 10.46
CA LEU A 88 -5.61 -2.25 9.50
C LEU A 88 -5.72 -3.62 8.84
N ALA A 89 -5.70 -3.63 7.52
CA ALA A 89 -5.55 -4.87 6.75
C ALA A 89 -4.16 -5.47 6.97
N LYS A 90 -3.98 -6.76 6.65
CA LYS A 90 -2.73 -7.48 6.93
C LYS A 90 -1.51 -6.81 6.29
N GLU A 91 -1.67 -6.26 5.09
CA GLU A 91 -0.62 -5.66 4.28
C GLU A 91 -0.08 -4.36 4.91
N GLU A 92 -0.95 -3.62 5.60
CA GLU A 92 -0.65 -2.35 6.26
C GLU A 92 -0.52 -2.49 7.79
N GLY A 93 -0.86 -3.66 8.31
CA GLY A 93 -0.98 -3.96 9.72
C GLY A 93 0.36 -4.04 10.44
N ALA A 94 0.27 -4.25 11.75
CA ALA A 94 1.43 -4.28 12.63
C ALA A 94 2.23 -5.57 12.43
N ILE A 95 3.55 -5.47 12.59
CA ILE A 95 4.44 -6.63 12.58
C ILE A 95 4.25 -7.47 13.84
N PHE A 96 4.73 -8.71 13.84
CA PHE A 96 4.67 -9.55 15.03
C PHE A 96 5.67 -9.08 16.08
N ALA A 97 5.19 -8.39 17.12
CA ALA A 97 5.98 -7.87 18.22
C ALA A 97 5.07 -7.38 19.36
N THR A 98 5.68 -7.01 20.49
CA THR A 98 5.03 -6.11 21.44
C THR A 98 5.13 -4.68 20.92
N HIS A 99 4.00 -3.98 20.90
CA HIS A 99 3.89 -2.59 20.47
C HIS A 99 3.51 -1.70 21.64
N THR A 100 4.13 -0.53 21.71
CA THR A 100 3.60 0.62 22.45
C THR A 100 2.46 1.24 21.65
N VAL A 101 1.34 1.54 22.30
CA VAL A 101 0.14 2.07 21.65
C VAL A 101 -0.05 3.54 21.97
N GLN A 102 -0.09 4.35 20.92
CA GLN A 102 -0.39 5.78 21.00
C GLN A 102 -1.75 6.09 20.40
N ILE A 103 -2.60 6.80 21.15
CA ILE A 103 -3.96 7.15 20.75
C ILE A 103 -4.14 8.66 20.82
N PHE A 104 -4.45 9.23 19.67
CA PHE A 104 -4.85 10.62 19.52
C PHE A 104 -6.35 10.67 19.20
N GLY A 105 -7.06 11.60 19.83
CA GLY A 105 -8.48 11.84 19.62
C GLY A 105 -8.68 13.31 19.34
N ILE A 106 -9.27 13.59 18.19
CA ILE A 106 -9.40 14.93 17.64
C ILE A 106 -10.85 15.39 17.75
N LYS A 107 -11.04 16.58 18.31
CA LYS A 107 -12.31 17.29 18.29
C LYS A 107 -12.26 18.38 17.22
N ASN A 108 -13.18 18.36 16.27
CA ASN A 108 -13.36 19.44 15.30
C ASN A 108 -14.04 20.64 15.98
N LEU A 109 -13.43 21.81 15.89
CA LEU A 109 -13.88 23.08 16.47
C LEU A 109 -14.47 24.03 15.41
N GLY A 110 -14.67 23.55 14.19
CA GLY A 110 -15.11 24.31 13.03
C GLY A 110 -13.97 24.65 12.08
N SER A 111 -14.22 25.60 11.18
CA SER A 111 -13.24 26.05 10.19
C SER A 111 -12.77 27.46 10.50
N VAL A 112 -11.46 27.69 10.38
CA VAL A 112 -10.80 28.98 10.63
C VAL A 112 -9.95 29.37 9.43
N GLU A 113 -9.73 30.67 9.25
CA GLU A 113 -8.82 31.15 8.20
C GLU A 113 -7.38 30.74 8.54
N ALA A 114 -6.73 30.09 7.59
CA ALA A 114 -5.35 29.64 7.71
C ALA A 114 -4.40 30.84 7.70
N GLY A 115 -3.42 30.82 8.60
CA GLY A 115 -2.33 31.79 8.60
C GLY A 115 -1.29 31.54 7.49
N PRO A 116 -0.34 32.46 7.29
CA PRO A 116 0.80 32.25 6.39
C PRO A 116 1.51 30.90 6.67
N PRO A 117 1.94 30.15 5.65
CA PRO A 117 2.12 30.56 4.24
C PRO A 117 0.88 30.41 3.35
N HIS A 118 -0.30 30.10 3.90
CA HIS A 118 -1.51 29.93 3.09
C HIS A 118 -2.00 31.28 2.52
N PRO A 119 -2.54 31.31 1.29
CA PRO A 119 -3.15 32.53 0.74
C PRO A 119 -4.32 33.03 1.61
N PRO A 120 -4.59 34.36 1.66
CA PRO A 120 -5.76 34.92 2.32
C PRO A 120 -7.07 34.28 1.85
N GLY A 121 -7.99 34.04 2.78
CA GLY A 121 -9.27 33.34 2.52
C GLY A 121 -9.19 31.82 2.47
N THR A 122 -8.01 31.21 2.67
CA THR A 122 -7.88 29.74 2.80
C THR A 122 -8.48 29.31 4.14
N MET A 123 -9.45 28.40 4.13
CA MET A 123 -10.08 27.88 5.34
C MET A 123 -9.53 26.49 5.67
N ILE A 124 -9.20 26.23 6.95
CA ILE A 124 -8.73 24.93 7.45
C ILE A 124 -9.56 24.50 8.64
N ASP A 125 -9.58 23.19 8.92
CA ASP A 125 -10.22 22.68 10.11
C ASP A 125 -9.41 23.07 11.36
N ALA A 126 -10.08 23.71 12.31
CA ALA A 126 -9.57 23.90 13.65
C ALA A 126 -9.85 22.64 14.45
N THR A 127 -8.80 22.01 14.97
CA THR A 127 -8.90 20.74 15.67
C THR A 127 -8.19 20.80 17.02
N GLU A 128 -8.75 20.13 18.02
CA GLU A 128 -8.15 20.00 19.36
C GLU A 128 -7.94 18.53 19.73
N GLN A 129 -6.71 18.19 20.13
CA GLN A 129 -6.38 16.90 20.73
C GLN A 129 -6.88 16.86 22.18
N TYR A 130 -7.79 15.95 22.50
CA TYR A 130 -8.40 15.89 23.84
C TYR A 130 -7.98 14.66 24.67
N ILE A 131 -7.26 13.69 24.08
CA ILE A 131 -6.78 12.51 24.80
C ILE A 131 -5.51 12.87 25.61
N PRO A 132 -5.47 12.61 26.93
CA PRO A 132 -4.33 12.95 27.78
C PRO A 132 -3.01 12.28 27.37
N ALA A 133 -1.89 12.92 27.73
CA ALA A 133 -0.55 12.47 27.37
C ALA A 133 -0.24 11.00 27.73
N LYS A 134 -0.80 10.51 28.85
CA LYS A 134 -0.63 9.13 29.34
C LYS A 134 -1.19 8.04 28.40
N PHE A 135 -1.86 8.42 27.31
CA PHE A 135 -2.33 7.50 26.26
C PHE A 135 -1.76 7.82 24.88
N ASN A 136 -0.91 8.85 24.75
CA ASN A 136 -0.20 9.18 23.52
C ASN A 136 1.31 9.33 23.76
N ASN A 137 1.81 10.56 23.85
CA ASN A 137 3.23 10.87 23.91
C ASN A 137 3.94 10.33 25.16
N ALA A 138 3.19 10.10 26.24
CA ALA A 138 3.67 9.49 27.49
C ALA A 138 2.90 8.20 27.81
N THR A 139 2.48 7.47 26.77
CA THR A 139 1.73 6.22 26.93
C THR A 139 2.55 5.13 27.60
N THR A 140 1.87 4.31 28.39
CA THR A 140 2.37 3.01 28.87
C THR A 140 1.52 1.86 28.36
N LEU A 141 0.59 2.13 27.43
CA LEU A 141 -0.24 1.10 26.82
C LEU A 141 0.62 0.22 25.92
N THR A 142 0.49 -1.09 26.08
CA THR A 142 1.16 -2.06 25.23
C THR A 142 0.19 -3.15 24.78
N VAL A 143 0.43 -3.69 23.59
CA VAL A 143 -0.27 -4.87 23.06
C VAL A 143 0.73 -5.79 22.38
N GLU A 144 0.45 -7.09 22.39
CA GLU A 144 1.21 -8.08 21.63
C GLU A 144 0.46 -8.39 20.34
N ILE A 145 1.14 -8.21 19.21
CA ILE A 145 0.65 -8.57 17.88
C ILE A 145 1.27 -9.89 17.48
N LYS A 146 0.43 -10.85 17.08
CA LYS A 146 0.82 -12.22 16.73
C LYS A 146 0.12 -12.70 15.47
N ASP A 147 0.47 -13.89 15.02
CA ASP A 147 -0.23 -14.52 13.91
C ASP A 147 -1.72 -14.78 14.23
N GLY A 148 -2.58 -14.61 13.22
CA GLY A 148 -4.03 -14.73 13.35
C GLY A 148 -4.76 -13.41 13.64
N ASP A 149 -5.84 -13.52 14.41
CA ASP A 149 -6.76 -12.41 14.69
C ASP A 149 -6.26 -11.55 15.86
N ASN A 150 -6.17 -10.24 15.64
CA ASN A 150 -5.68 -9.27 16.63
C ASN A 150 -6.75 -8.19 16.83
N GLN A 151 -7.66 -8.44 17.75
CA GLN A 151 -8.66 -7.48 18.20
C GLN A 151 -8.27 -6.89 19.55
N HIS A 152 -8.10 -5.56 19.61
CA HIS A 152 -7.73 -4.85 20.83
C HIS A 152 -8.65 -3.65 21.07
N ASP A 153 -9.47 -3.71 22.12
CA ASP A 153 -10.34 -2.60 22.50
C ASP A 153 -9.69 -1.75 23.59
N PHE A 154 -9.82 -0.42 23.49
CA PHE A 154 -9.21 0.56 24.40
C PHE A 154 -10.27 1.44 25.06
N ASP A 155 -10.59 1.15 26.33
CA ASP A 155 -11.49 1.96 27.15
C ASP A 155 -10.72 2.98 27.99
N LEU A 156 -10.46 4.15 27.41
CA LEU A 156 -9.62 5.19 28.01
C LEU A 156 -10.39 6.02 29.06
N LYS A 157 -9.74 6.29 30.20
CA LYS A 157 -10.33 7.04 31.32
C LYS A 157 -9.33 8.00 31.99
N LYS A 158 -9.85 9.09 32.57
CA LYS A 158 -9.06 10.11 33.27
C LYS A 158 -8.18 9.55 34.38
#